data_AF-A0A2S9FAU6-F1
#
_entry.id   AF-A0A2S9FAU6-F1
#
_cell.length_a   1.000
_cell.length_b   1.000
_cell.length_c   1.000
_cell.angle_alpha   90.00
_cell.angle_beta   90.00
_cell.angle_gamma   90.00
#
_symmetry.space_group_name_H-M   'P 1'
#
loop_
_entity.id
_entity.type
_entity.pdbx_description
1 polymer ?
#
loop_
_entity_poly.entity_id
_entity_poly.type
_entity_poly.pdbx_seq_one_letter_code
_entity_poly.pdbx_strand_id
1 'polypeptide(L)'
;EIALNILLASLTIIFVFAVATLQPLAIYSKMNNPGVPDSLALNADGVTGIVMVALLVCLIPTTIGALLSAIGIAGMDRLVQRNVLAMSGRAVEAAGDVNTLLLDKTGTITLGNRQASEFIPLSGVTPAALADAAQLSSLADETPEGRSIVVFAKEQYGLRARTPGELADATWIEFSATTRMSGVDIGEHRLRKGATSAVAEWVHAEGGTVPTELGGIVDGVSASGGTPLAVGEVRDGAPTVLGVVHLKDVVKHGMRERFDEMRRMGIRTVMITGDNPLTAKAIADEAGVDDFLAEATPEDKMALIKAEQAGGRLVAMTGDGTNDAPALAQADVGVAMNTGTSAAKEAGNMVDLDSDPTKLIEIVEIGKQLLITRGALTTFSIANDIAKYFAIIPALFVGVFPGLDLLNVMRL
;
A
#
# COMPACT_ATOMS: atom_id res chain seq x y z
N GLU A 1 -4.64 -17.24 -12.92
CA GLU A 1 -3.85 -18.38 -13.46
C GLU A 1 -4.66 -19.65 -13.72
N ILE A 2 -5.33 -20.25 -12.72
CA ILE A 2 -6.08 -21.52 -12.89
C ILE A 2 -7.10 -21.48 -14.03
N ALA A 3 -7.97 -20.45 -14.07
CA ALA A 3 -8.98 -20.33 -15.11
C ALA A 3 -8.39 -20.26 -16.53
N LEU A 4 -7.23 -19.63 -16.68
CA LEU A 4 -6.56 -19.50 -17.98
C LEU A 4 -5.87 -20.80 -18.39
N ASN A 5 -5.22 -21.51 -17.45
CA ASN A 5 -4.70 -22.85 -17.71
C ASN A 5 -5.80 -23.83 -18.09
N ILE A 6 -6.97 -23.75 -17.43
CA ILE A 6 -8.15 -24.52 -17.81
C ILE A 6 -8.58 -24.16 -19.23
N LEU A 7 -8.68 -22.85 -19.57
CA LEU A 7 -9.05 -22.41 -20.91
C LEU A 7 -8.08 -22.94 -21.97
N LEU A 8 -6.77 -22.80 -21.76
CA LEU A 8 -5.74 -23.28 -22.69
C LEU A 8 -5.77 -24.80 -22.85
N ALA A 9 -5.94 -25.54 -21.75
CA ALA A 9 -6.07 -27.00 -21.78
C ALA A 9 -7.35 -27.43 -22.50
N SER A 10 -8.49 -26.80 -22.20
CA SER A 10 -9.77 -27.07 -22.86
C SER A 10 -9.71 -26.79 -24.36
N LEU A 11 -9.18 -25.63 -24.77
CA LEU A 11 -8.98 -25.30 -26.18
C LEU A 11 -8.06 -26.29 -26.88
N THR A 12 -6.95 -26.67 -26.24
CA THR A 12 -6.02 -27.67 -26.77
C THR A 12 -6.72 -29.01 -26.99
N ILE A 13 -7.48 -29.49 -26.01
CA ILE A 13 -8.25 -30.75 -26.12
C ILE A 13 -9.27 -30.64 -27.26
N ILE A 14 -10.03 -29.55 -27.32
CA ILE A 14 -11.01 -29.31 -28.39
C ILE A 14 -10.33 -29.37 -29.76
N PHE A 15 -9.19 -28.69 -29.93
CA PHE A 15 -8.46 -28.69 -31.20
C PHE A 15 -7.83 -30.03 -31.54
N VAL A 16 -7.35 -30.80 -30.56
CA VAL A 16 -6.89 -32.17 -30.79
C VAL A 16 -8.03 -33.03 -31.35
N PHE A 17 -9.22 -32.98 -30.75
CA PHE A 17 -10.38 -33.71 -31.27
C PHE A 17 -10.83 -33.19 -32.65
N ALA A 18 -10.86 -31.87 -32.83
CA ALA A 18 -11.21 -31.27 -34.12
C ALA A 18 -10.27 -31.74 -35.23
N VAL A 19 -8.95 -31.72 -35.01
CA VAL A 19 -7.95 -32.19 -35.98
C VAL A 19 -8.04 -33.71 -36.18
N ALA A 20 -8.21 -34.49 -35.12
CA ALA A 20 -8.32 -35.94 -35.23
C ALA A 20 -9.56 -36.39 -36.03
N THR A 21 -10.68 -35.67 -35.91
CA THR A 21 -11.91 -35.97 -36.66
C THR A 21 -11.82 -35.65 -38.15
N LEU A 22 -10.87 -34.81 -38.57
CA LEU A 22 -10.63 -34.56 -40.00
C LEU A 22 -10.11 -35.81 -40.73
N GLN A 23 -9.40 -36.70 -40.04
CA GLN A 23 -8.81 -37.88 -40.67
C GLN A 23 -9.84 -38.85 -41.25
N PRO A 24 -10.83 -39.37 -40.49
CA PRO A 24 -11.86 -40.24 -41.05
C PRO A 24 -12.70 -39.55 -42.14
N LEU A 25 -12.97 -38.24 -42.00
CA LEU A 25 -13.67 -37.45 -43.01
C LEU A 25 -12.87 -37.36 -44.33
N ALA A 26 -11.57 -37.14 -44.23
CA ALA A 26 -10.67 -37.05 -45.38
C ALA A 26 -10.55 -38.40 -46.11
N ILE A 27 -10.41 -39.50 -45.37
CA ILE A 27 -10.38 -40.87 -45.93
C ILE A 27 -11.70 -41.15 -46.67
N TYR A 28 -12.84 -40.91 -46.01
CA TYR A 28 -14.15 -41.11 -46.63
C TYR A 28 -14.33 -40.28 -47.90
N SER A 29 -13.93 -39.00 -47.87
CA SER A 29 -14.09 -38.12 -49.02
C SER A 29 -13.18 -38.50 -50.20
N LYS A 30 -11.95 -38.96 -49.92
CA LYS A 30 -11.02 -39.46 -50.93
C LYS A 30 -11.51 -40.76 -51.58
N MET A 31 -12.03 -41.70 -50.78
CA MET A 31 -12.61 -42.95 -51.29
C MET A 31 -13.80 -42.71 -52.23
N ASN A 32 -14.63 -41.71 -51.95
CA ASN A 32 -15.78 -41.37 -52.78
C ASN A 32 -15.44 -40.46 -53.98
N ASN A 33 -14.23 -39.92 -54.04
CA ASN A 33 -13.76 -39.04 -55.13
C ASN A 33 -12.40 -39.53 -55.69
N PRO A 34 -12.34 -40.69 -56.36
CA PRO A 34 -11.09 -41.28 -56.85
C PRO A 34 -10.40 -40.46 -57.94
N GLY A 35 -11.06 -39.45 -58.51
CA GLY A 35 -10.49 -38.53 -59.50
C GLY A 35 -9.61 -37.41 -58.90
N VAL A 36 -9.59 -37.25 -57.57
CA VAL A 36 -8.73 -36.27 -56.90
C VAL A 36 -7.31 -36.83 -56.81
N PRO A 37 -6.28 -36.19 -57.38
CA PRO A 37 -4.90 -36.66 -57.29
C PRO A 37 -4.35 -36.54 -55.86
N ASP A 38 -3.29 -37.29 -55.57
CA ASP A 38 -2.57 -37.14 -54.31
C ASP A 38 -1.81 -35.81 -54.28
N SER A 39 -1.77 -35.21 -53.10
CA SER A 39 -1.09 -33.96 -52.81
C SER A 39 -0.25 -34.09 -51.54
N LEU A 40 0.58 -33.09 -51.26
CA LEU A 40 1.34 -33.02 -50.00
C LEU A 40 0.43 -32.98 -48.76
N ALA A 41 -0.81 -32.53 -48.92
CA ALA A 41 -1.78 -32.41 -47.83
C ALA A 41 -2.71 -33.62 -47.69
N LEU A 42 -3.06 -34.27 -48.80
CA LEU A 42 -4.05 -35.34 -48.86
C LEU A 42 -3.61 -36.45 -49.81
N ASN A 43 -3.53 -37.67 -49.29
CA ASN A 43 -3.21 -38.88 -50.07
C ASN A 43 -4.32 -39.95 -49.89
N ALA A 44 -4.08 -41.16 -50.41
CA ALA A 44 -5.03 -42.28 -50.30
C ALA A 44 -5.41 -42.65 -48.84
N ASP A 45 -4.52 -42.39 -47.88
CA ASP A 45 -4.71 -42.72 -46.46
C ASP A 45 -5.29 -41.55 -45.63
N GLY A 46 -5.69 -40.45 -46.29
CA GLY A 46 -6.27 -39.27 -45.65
C GLY A 46 -5.35 -38.05 -45.62
N VAL A 47 -5.48 -37.21 -44.58
CA VAL A 47 -4.60 -36.04 -44.40
C VAL A 47 -3.21 -36.52 -43.98
N THR A 48 -2.16 -35.94 -44.54
CA THR A 48 -0.79 -36.32 -44.17
C THR A 48 -0.48 -35.93 -42.73
N GLY A 49 0.27 -36.75 -42.01
CA GLY A 49 0.60 -36.50 -40.60
C GLY A 49 1.31 -35.15 -40.38
N ILE A 50 2.16 -34.72 -41.32
CA ILE A 50 2.84 -33.42 -41.28
C ILE A 50 1.80 -32.28 -41.28
N VAL A 51 0.79 -32.37 -42.12
CA VAL A 51 -0.27 -31.35 -42.21
C VAL A 51 -1.19 -31.38 -41.00
N MET A 52 -1.53 -32.56 -40.47
CA MET A 52 -2.27 -32.65 -39.21
C MET A 52 -1.53 -31.98 -38.05
N VAL A 53 -0.21 -32.22 -37.94
CA VAL A 53 0.63 -31.58 -36.93
C VAL A 53 0.71 -30.08 -37.15
N ALA A 54 0.92 -29.62 -38.39
CA ALA A 54 0.96 -28.20 -38.71
C ALA A 54 -0.35 -27.49 -38.38
N LEU A 55 -1.50 -28.08 -38.74
CA LEU A 55 -2.83 -27.56 -38.42
C LEU A 55 -3.03 -27.48 -36.89
N LEU A 56 -2.67 -28.53 -36.16
CA LEU A 56 -2.77 -28.55 -34.71
C LEU A 56 -1.93 -27.44 -34.07
N VAL A 57 -0.68 -27.26 -34.51
CA VAL A 57 0.22 -26.20 -34.02
C VAL A 57 -0.32 -24.81 -34.34
N CYS A 58 -0.94 -24.61 -35.51
CA CYS A 58 -1.54 -23.33 -35.88
C CYS A 58 -2.77 -22.98 -35.02
N LEU A 59 -3.59 -23.97 -34.66
CA LEU A 59 -4.84 -23.77 -33.91
C LEU A 59 -4.65 -23.68 -32.40
N ILE A 60 -3.67 -24.40 -31.84
CA ILE A 60 -3.40 -24.31 -30.39
C ILE A 60 -2.99 -22.87 -30.05
N PRO A 61 -3.48 -22.29 -28.94
CA PRO A 61 -3.19 -20.92 -28.50
C PRO A 61 -1.75 -20.76 -27.94
N THR A 62 -0.75 -21.12 -28.74
CA THR A 62 0.68 -21.10 -28.39
C THR A 62 1.18 -19.70 -28.06
N THR A 63 0.64 -18.67 -28.73
CA THR A 63 0.96 -17.25 -28.48
C THR A 63 0.65 -16.84 -27.04
N ILE A 64 -0.55 -17.17 -26.54
CA ILE A 64 -0.94 -16.87 -25.16
C ILE A 64 -0.10 -17.69 -24.18
N GLY A 65 0.03 -19.00 -24.44
CA GLY A 65 0.75 -19.92 -23.55
C GLY A 65 2.20 -19.51 -23.30
N ALA A 66 2.91 -19.05 -24.35
CA ALA A 66 4.31 -18.63 -24.23
C ALA A 66 4.46 -17.24 -23.59
N LEU A 67 3.58 -16.29 -23.89
CA LEU A 67 3.75 -14.89 -23.48
C LEU A 67 3.32 -14.62 -22.03
N LEU A 68 2.41 -15.43 -21.47
CA LEU A 68 1.92 -15.24 -20.10
C LEU A 68 3.02 -15.23 -19.05
N SER A 69 3.91 -16.23 -19.07
CA SER A 69 5.02 -16.31 -18.12
C SER A 69 5.99 -15.13 -18.29
N ALA A 70 6.23 -14.71 -19.53
CA ALA A 70 7.09 -13.55 -19.82
C ALA A 70 6.49 -12.24 -19.29
N ILE A 71 5.17 -12.05 -19.40
CA ILE A 71 4.46 -10.88 -18.86
C ILE A 71 4.60 -10.82 -17.34
N GLY A 72 4.37 -11.95 -16.65
CA GLY A 72 4.51 -12.02 -15.20
C GLY A 72 5.94 -11.70 -14.72
N ILE A 73 6.95 -12.24 -15.40
CA ILE A 73 8.37 -11.97 -15.11
C ILE A 73 8.69 -10.49 -15.35
N ALA A 74 8.27 -9.93 -16.49
CA ALA A 74 8.48 -8.52 -16.79
C ALA A 74 7.78 -7.60 -15.77
N GLY A 75 6.60 -8.00 -15.27
CA GLY A 75 5.89 -7.30 -14.20
C GLY A 75 6.67 -7.25 -12.89
N MET A 76 7.21 -8.40 -12.46
CA MET A 76 8.07 -8.48 -11.28
C MET A 76 9.35 -7.66 -11.45
N ASP A 77 10.00 -7.73 -12.61
CA ASP A 77 11.22 -6.94 -12.89
C ASP A 77 10.95 -5.44 -12.80
N ARG A 78 9.82 -4.97 -13.34
CA ARG A 78 9.40 -3.57 -13.24
C ARG A 78 9.15 -3.11 -11.79
N LEU A 79 8.61 -3.97 -10.94
CA LEU A 79 8.46 -3.66 -9.51
C LEU A 79 9.82 -3.57 -8.82
N VAL A 80 10.76 -4.47 -9.13
CA VAL A 80 12.12 -4.44 -8.57
C VAL A 80 12.84 -3.15 -8.97
N GLN A 81 12.68 -2.68 -10.21
CA GLN A 81 13.20 -1.38 -10.67
C GLN A 81 12.58 -0.19 -9.93
N ARG A 82 11.40 -0.37 -9.32
CA ARG A 82 10.73 0.59 -8.43
C ARG A 82 10.97 0.27 -6.95
N ASN A 83 12.02 -0.50 -6.64
CA ASN A 83 12.39 -0.85 -5.26
C ASN A 83 11.25 -1.56 -4.51
N VAL A 84 10.45 -2.38 -5.19
CA VAL A 84 9.42 -3.25 -4.59
C VAL A 84 9.75 -4.70 -4.93
N LEU A 85 9.94 -5.53 -3.90
CA LEU A 85 10.16 -6.96 -4.07
C LEU A 85 8.81 -7.68 -4.03
N ALA A 86 8.41 -8.30 -5.14
CA ALA A 86 7.25 -9.19 -5.18
C ALA A 86 7.69 -10.65 -5.00
N MET A 87 7.07 -11.37 -4.06
CA MET A 87 7.40 -12.78 -3.80
C MET A 87 6.86 -13.72 -4.89
N SER A 88 5.88 -13.27 -5.68
CA SER A 88 5.31 -14.02 -6.80
C SER A 88 4.70 -13.10 -7.85
N GLY A 89 4.63 -13.57 -9.10
CA GLY A 89 3.91 -12.87 -10.17
C GLY A 89 2.41 -12.70 -9.89
N ARG A 90 1.83 -13.64 -9.11
CA ARG A 90 0.43 -13.56 -8.66
C ARG A 90 0.16 -12.32 -7.81
N ALA A 91 1.09 -11.93 -6.94
CA ALA A 91 0.94 -10.72 -6.13
C ALA A 91 0.84 -9.48 -7.03
N VAL A 92 1.67 -9.40 -8.07
CA VAL A 92 1.67 -8.30 -9.04
C VAL A 92 0.35 -8.26 -9.84
N GLU A 93 -0.16 -9.41 -10.26
CA GLU A 93 -1.47 -9.48 -10.92
C GLU A 93 -2.61 -9.04 -10.00
N ALA A 94 -2.63 -9.54 -8.75
CA ALA A 94 -3.66 -9.21 -7.78
C ALA A 94 -3.70 -7.70 -7.48
N ALA A 95 -2.54 -7.04 -7.44
CA ALA A 95 -2.44 -5.60 -7.26
C ALA A 95 -3.15 -4.78 -8.33
N GLY A 96 -3.27 -5.29 -9.56
CA GLY A 96 -3.98 -4.61 -10.64
C GLY A 96 -5.50 -4.54 -10.45
N ASP A 97 -6.07 -5.51 -9.72
CA ASP A 97 -7.52 -5.63 -9.50
C ASP A 97 -7.95 -5.18 -8.08
N VAL A 98 -7.04 -4.64 -7.27
CA VAL A 98 -7.34 -4.11 -5.93
C VAL A 98 -8.44 -3.06 -5.98
N ASN A 99 -9.42 -3.17 -5.08
CA ASN A 99 -10.54 -2.25 -4.96
C ASN A 99 -10.50 -1.43 -3.67
N THR A 100 -10.01 -2.04 -2.58
CA THR A 100 -9.91 -1.39 -1.27
C THR A 100 -8.47 -1.46 -0.80
N LEU A 101 -7.91 -0.31 -0.42
CA LEU A 101 -6.60 -0.19 0.18
C LEU A 101 -6.75 0.15 1.65
N LEU A 102 -6.25 -0.73 2.51
CA LEU A 102 -6.15 -0.52 3.95
C LEU A 102 -4.76 -0.03 4.29
N LEU A 103 -4.68 1.12 4.96
CA LEU A 103 -3.42 1.71 5.38
C LEU A 103 -3.41 1.80 6.90
N ASP A 104 -2.36 1.27 7.54
CA ASP A 104 -2.09 1.69 8.91
C ASP A 104 -1.79 3.20 8.93
N LYS A 105 -2.14 3.89 10.02
CA LYS A 105 -1.86 5.32 10.12
C LYS A 105 -0.39 5.58 10.41
N THR A 106 0.16 4.91 11.43
CA THR A 106 1.45 5.26 12.03
C THR A 106 2.58 4.83 11.09
N GLY A 107 3.51 5.74 10.78
CA GLY A 107 4.67 5.45 9.91
C GLY A 107 4.32 5.29 8.42
N THR A 108 3.03 5.12 8.10
CA THR A 108 2.50 4.97 6.75
C THR A 108 1.92 6.32 6.30
N ILE A 109 0.71 6.70 6.75
CA ILE A 109 0.09 7.99 6.37
C ILE A 109 0.82 9.17 7.02
N THR A 110 1.26 8.99 8.25
CA THR A 110 1.96 10.01 9.02
C THR A 110 3.46 9.71 9.11
N LEU A 111 4.24 10.68 9.57
CA LEU A 111 5.67 10.48 9.86
C LEU A 111 5.91 9.47 11.01
N GLY A 112 4.85 9.07 11.73
CA GLY A 112 4.90 8.06 12.80
C GLY A 112 5.39 8.59 14.15
N ASN A 113 5.89 9.81 14.20
CA ASN A 113 6.27 10.49 15.43
C ASN A 113 5.42 11.75 15.61
N ARG A 114 4.85 11.95 16.80
CA ARG A 114 4.11 13.16 17.12
C ARG A 114 5.09 14.33 17.23
N GLN A 115 4.82 15.42 16.52
CA GLN A 115 5.68 16.60 16.50
C GLN A 115 4.98 17.81 17.10
N ALA A 116 5.76 18.67 17.76
CA ALA A 116 5.30 19.96 18.23
C ALA A 116 4.79 20.82 17.07
N SER A 117 3.58 21.33 17.23
CA SER A 117 2.89 22.13 16.21
C SER A 117 2.48 23.50 16.70
N GLU A 118 2.28 23.66 18.01
CA GLU A 118 1.88 24.91 18.62
C GLU A 118 2.27 24.95 20.10
N PHE A 119 2.59 26.14 20.59
CA PHE A 119 2.75 26.43 22.01
C PHE A 119 1.59 27.31 22.46
N ILE A 120 0.78 26.80 23.39
CA ILE A 120 -0.45 27.44 23.85
C ILE A 120 -0.20 27.93 25.29
N PRO A 121 0.15 29.22 25.49
CA PRO A 121 0.41 29.77 26.81
C PRO A 121 -0.88 29.95 27.61
N LEU A 122 -0.77 29.82 28.94
CA LEU A 122 -1.83 30.23 29.86
C LEU A 122 -1.93 31.76 29.96
N SER A 123 -3.07 32.23 30.46
CA SER A 123 -3.30 33.64 30.71
C SER A 123 -2.20 34.25 31.60
N GLY A 124 -1.54 35.30 31.09
CA GLY A 124 -0.45 35.98 31.77
C GLY A 124 0.95 35.47 31.43
N VAL A 125 1.07 34.41 30.63
CA VAL A 125 2.36 33.88 30.14
C VAL A 125 2.57 34.33 28.70
N THR A 126 3.79 34.83 28.39
CA THR A 126 4.12 35.19 27.01
C THR A 126 4.46 33.95 26.19
N PRO A 127 4.15 33.92 24.88
CA PRO A 127 4.53 32.81 24.01
C PRO A 127 6.04 32.52 24.05
N ALA A 128 6.87 33.57 24.15
CA ALA A 128 8.33 33.44 24.24
C ALA A 128 8.79 32.77 25.55
N ALA A 129 8.13 33.07 26.68
CA ALA A 129 8.45 32.44 27.96
C ALA A 129 8.11 30.95 27.96
N LEU A 130 6.94 30.59 27.41
CA LEU A 130 6.57 29.18 27.23
C LEU A 130 7.55 28.46 26.29
N ALA A 131 7.95 29.10 25.18
CA ALA A 131 8.87 28.52 24.23
C ALA A 131 10.26 28.24 24.83
N ASP A 132 10.82 29.17 25.61
CA ASP A 132 12.11 29.00 26.29
C ASP A 132 12.02 27.87 27.33
N ALA A 133 10.97 27.86 28.15
CA ALA A 133 10.74 26.81 29.14
C ALA A 133 10.54 25.42 28.50
N ALA A 134 9.75 25.35 27.42
CA ALA A 134 9.50 24.11 26.67
C ALA A 134 10.78 23.58 26.01
N GLN A 135 11.60 24.46 25.45
CA GLN A 135 12.89 24.08 24.88
C GLN A 135 13.84 23.55 25.96
N LEU A 136 14.05 24.31 27.04
CA LEU A 136 14.96 23.94 28.12
C LEU A 136 14.56 22.60 28.76
N SER A 137 13.28 22.41 29.05
CA SER A 137 12.78 21.14 29.60
C SER A 137 12.86 19.96 28.62
N SER A 138 13.07 20.21 27.32
CA SER A 138 13.18 19.17 26.28
C SER A 138 14.61 18.87 25.83
N LEU A 139 15.63 19.62 26.27
CA LEU A 139 17.02 19.41 25.83
C LEU A 139 17.59 18.06 26.27
N ALA A 140 17.16 17.55 27.42
CA ALA A 140 17.54 16.23 27.95
C ALA A 140 16.56 15.12 27.51
N ASP A 141 15.55 15.44 26.72
CA ASP A 141 14.52 14.52 26.27
C ASP A 141 14.88 14.00 24.88
N GLU A 142 15.57 12.85 24.82
CA GLU A 142 16.01 12.25 23.56
C GLU A 142 14.89 11.61 22.73
N THR A 143 13.66 11.59 23.25
CA THR A 143 12.50 11.06 22.52
C THR A 143 12.21 11.88 21.25
N PRO A 144 11.53 11.29 20.24
CA PRO A 144 11.07 12.04 19.07
C PRO A 144 10.26 13.28 19.44
N GLU A 145 9.41 13.18 20.46
CA GLU A 145 8.59 14.27 20.99
C GLU A 145 9.46 15.39 21.58
N GLY A 146 10.43 15.04 22.44
CA GLY A 146 11.40 15.98 23.02
C GLY A 146 12.17 16.75 21.96
N ARG A 147 12.77 16.02 21.01
CA ARG A 147 13.50 16.61 19.88
C ARG A 147 12.62 17.52 19.03
N SER A 148 11.36 17.14 18.79
CA SER A 148 10.42 17.96 18.00
C SER A 148 10.14 19.32 18.63
N ILE A 149 10.07 19.40 19.97
CA ILE A 149 9.85 20.66 20.69
C ILE A 149 11.05 21.58 20.56
N VAL A 150 12.27 21.03 20.69
CA VAL A 150 13.51 21.82 20.53
C VAL A 150 13.61 22.39 19.11
N VAL A 151 13.28 21.59 18.10
CA VAL A 151 13.24 22.02 16.69
C VAL A 151 12.18 23.11 16.48
N PHE A 152 10.96 22.89 16.96
CA PHE A 152 9.86 23.83 16.82
C PHE A 152 10.16 25.19 17.49
N ALA A 153 10.73 25.17 18.71
CA ALA A 153 11.16 26.37 19.41
C ALA A 153 12.23 27.15 18.65
N LYS A 154 13.19 26.43 18.04
CA LYS A 154 14.24 27.04 17.22
C LYS A 154 13.69 27.68 15.95
N GLU A 155 12.80 27.00 15.23
CA GLU A 155 12.26 27.47 13.94
C GLU A 155 11.27 28.61 14.10
N GLN A 156 10.34 28.52 15.06
CA GLN A 156 9.26 29.49 15.22
C GLN A 156 9.62 30.68 16.12
N TYR A 157 10.49 30.47 17.12
CA TYR A 157 10.84 31.50 18.10
C TYR A 157 12.31 31.94 18.03
N GLY A 158 13.10 31.39 17.10
CA GLY A 158 14.50 31.77 16.92
C GLY A 158 15.43 31.36 18.07
N LEU A 159 14.96 30.49 18.98
CA LEU A 159 15.72 30.02 20.13
C LEU A 159 16.82 29.05 19.69
N ARG A 160 18.05 29.55 19.53
CA ARG A 160 19.21 28.73 19.14
C ARG A 160 19.63 27.79 20.27
N ALA A 161 20.25 26.66 19.89
CA ALA A 161 20.89 25.76 20.84
C ALA A 161 21.91 26.55 21.68
N ARG A 162 21.77 26.48 23.01
CA ARG A 162 22.70 27.13 23.94
C ARG A 162 24.08 26.48 23.84
N THR A 163 25.12 27.29 23.92
CA THR A 163 26.51 26.86 23.77
C THR A 163 26.93 25.97 24.95
N PRO A 164 27.72 24.89 24.74
CA PRO A 164 28.24 24.08 25.84
C PRO A 164 28.98 24.96 26.85
N GLY A 165 28.49 25.00 28.09
CA GLY A 165 29.04 25.83 29.18
C GLY A 165 28.21 27.06 29.59
N GLU A 166 27.17 27.46 28.85
CA GLU A 166 26.28 28.57 29.25
C GLU A 166 25.42 28.28 30.49
N LEU A 167 25.22 27.00 30.80
CA LEU A 167 24.42 26.52 31.93
C LEU A 167 25.23 25.51 32.75
N ALA A 168 26.38 25.93 33.27
CA ALA A 168 27.31 25.05 33.99
C ALA A 168 26.70 24.44 35.27
N ASP A 169 25.74 25.12 35.91
CA ASP A 169 25.07 24.68 37.13
C ASP A 169 23.71 23.98 36.86
N ALA A 170 23.41 23.65 35.61
CA ALA A 170 22.15 22.99 35.26
C ALA A 170 22.20 21.47 35.51
N THR A 171 21.23 20.97 36.25
CA THR A 171 20.98 19.53 36.40
C THR A 171 19.89 19.10 35.43
N TRP A 172 20.26 18.31 34.44
CA TRP A 172 19.35 17.81 33.41
C TRP A 172 18.57 16.60 33.90
N ILE A 173 17.27 16.56 33.58
CA ILE A 173 16.39 15.46 33.93
C ILE A 173 15.89 14.83 32.64
N GLU A 174 16.43 13.65 32.36
CA GLU A 174 16.01 12.83 31.23
C GLU A 174 14.55 12.41 31.36
N PHE A 175 13.92 12.14 30.22
CA PHE A 175 12.57 11.61 30.20
C PHE A 175 12.53 10.21 30.84
N SER A 176 11.60 10.01 31.77
CA SER A 176 11.30 8.68 32.33
C SER A 176 9.85 8.30 32.09
N ALA A 177 9.61 7.08 31.62
CA ALA A 177 8.25 6.55 31.45
C ALA A 177 7.48 6.45 32.80
N THR A 178 8.20 6.37 33.92
CA THR A 178 7.61 6.32 35.27
C THR A 178 7.09 7.67 35.71
N THR A 179 7.88 8.74 35.53
CA THR A 179 7.47 10.11 35.87
C THR A 179 6.63 10.76 34.78
N ARG A 180 6.72 10.24 33.54
CA ARG A 180 6.13 10.80 32.31
C ARG A 180 6.51 12.27 32.09
N MET A 181 7.69 12.66 32.55
CA MET A 181 8.21 14.02 32.49
C MET A 181 9.72 14.05 32.22
N SER A 182 10.18 15.14 31.63
CA SER A 182 11.57 15.57 31.45
C SER A 182 11.72 17.01 31.94
N GLY A 183 12.95 17.50 32.11
CA GLY A 183 13.17 18.84 32.64
C GLY A 183 14.61 19.27 32.84
N VAL A 184 14.76 20.41 33.51
CA VAL A 184 16.05 20.94 33.95
C VAL A 184 15.89 21.73 35.24
N ASP A 185 16.88 21.64 36.11
CA ASP A 185 17.01 22.44 37.33
C ASP A 185 18.21 23.37 37.21
N ILE A 186 17.98 24.68 37.30
CA ILE A 186 18.98 25.74 37.17
C ILE A 186 18.90 26.63 38.42
N GLY A 187 19.67 26.31 39.45
CA GLY A 187 19.60 26.99 40.75
C GLY A 187 18.20 26.83 41.37
N GLU A 188 17.51 27.95 41.63
CA GLU A 188 16.15 27.96 42.16
C GLU A 188 15.05 27.84 41.08
N HIS A 189 15.43 27.87 39.79
CA HIS A 189 14.50 27.72 38.67
C HIS A 189 14.45 26.26 38.22
N ARG A 190 13.30 25.60 38.39
CA ARG A 190 13.07 24.21 38.01
C ARG A 190 11.99 24.14 36.94
N LEU A 191 12.30 23.51 35.81
CA LEU A 191 11.41 23.41 34.66
C LEU A 191 11.05 21.95 34.40
N ARG A 192 9.76 21.66 34.18
CA ARG A 192 9.28 20.34 33.81
C ARG A 192 8.33 20.41 32.64
N LYS A 193 8.41 19.40 31.78
CA LYS A 193 7.48 19.15 30.70
C LYS A 193 7.09 17.68 30.72
N GLY A 194 5.83 17.37 30.47
CA GLY A 194 5.39 15.99 30.32
C GLY A 194 3.90 15.84 30.19
N ALA A 195 3.40 14.66 30.54
CA ALA A 195 1.98 14.39 30.59
C ALA A 195 1.27 15.43 31.48
N THR A 196 0.12 15.93 31.02
CA THR A 196 -0.64 16.99 31.70
C THR A 196 -0.95 16.64 33.15
N SER A 197 -1.33 15.39 33.44
CA SER A 197 -1.57 14.93 34.81
C SER A 197 -0.30 14.91 35.67
N ALA A 198 0.83 14.49 35.11
CA ALA A 198 2.09 14.38 35.85
C ALA A 198 2.67 15.75 36.22
N VAL A 199 2.60 16.71 35.29
CA VAL A 199 3.05 18.09 35.55
C VAL A 199 2.10 18.77 36.54
N ALA A 200 0.79 18.54 36.44
CA ALA A 200 -0.19 19.05 37.41
C ALA A 200 0.07 18.52 38.83
N GLU A 201 0.32 17.22 38.98
CA GLU A 201 0.69 16.60 40.26
C GLU A 201 2.01 17.14 40.80
N TRP A 202 3.02 17.33 39.94
CA TRP A 202 4.30 17.91 40.33
C TRP A 202 4.14 19.36 40.82
N VAL A 203 3.42 20.20 40.08
CA VAL A 203 3.12 21.58 40.51
C VAL A 203 2.38 21.60 41.85
N HIS A 204 1.44 20.67 42.06
CA HIS A 204 0.71 20.58 43.32
C HIS A 204 1.60 20.14 44.49
N ALA A 205 2.50 19.18 44.28
CA ALA A 205 3.46 18.71 45.27
C ALA A 205 4.44 19.81 45.71
N GLU A 206 4.77 20.74 44.80
CA GLU A 206 5.60 21.92 45.08
C GLU A 206 4.81 23.07 45.77
N GLY A 207 3.52 22.87 46.06
CA GLY A 207 2.66 23.86 46.73
C GLY A 207 1.90 24.80 45.80
N GLY A 208 1.85 24.49 44.51
CA GLY A 208 1.19 25.30 43.48
C GLY A 208 -0.28 24.99 43.27
N THR A 209 -0.93 25.88 42.50
CA THR A 209 -2.30 25.67 42.03
C THR A 209 -2.30 25.57 40.51
N VAL A 210 -3.10 24.64 40.00
CA VAL A 210 -3.25 24.43 38.55
C VAL A 210 -4.46 25.23 38.08
N PRO A 211 -4.30 26.20 37.17
CA PRO A 211 -5.43 26.99 36.67
C PRO A 211 -6.46 26.11 35.95
N THR A 212 -7.75 26.43 36.13
CA THR A 212 -8.85 25.73 35.44
C THR A 212 -8.79 25.87 33.92
N GLU A 213 -8.20 26.96 33.42
CA GLU A 213 -7.91 27.21 32.00
C GLU A 213 -7.10 26.07 31.35
N LEU A 214 -6.20 25.43 32.11
CA LEU A 214 -5.40 24.31 31.59
C LEU A 214 -6.29 23.18 31.08
N GLY A 215 -7.36 22.85 31.81
CA GLY A 215 -8.30 21.80 31.40
C GLY A 215 -8.95 22.12 30.05
N GLY A 216 -9.41 23.36 29.86
CA GLY A 216 -10.03 23.78 28.59
C GLY A 216 -9.08 23.71 27.40
N ILE A 217 -7.80 24.05 27.58
CA ILE A 217 -6.78 23.95 26.52
C ILE A 217 -6.46 22.48 26.23
N VAL A 218 -6.30 21.66 27.26
CA VAL A 218 -6.03 20.21 27.14
C VAL A 218 -7.17 19.51 26.41
N ASP A 219 -8.41 19.83 26.76
CA ASP A 219 -9.60 19.31 26.09
C ASP A 219 -9.67 19.78 24.63
N GLY A 220 -9.35 21.05 24.36
CA GLY A 220 -9.28 21.60 23.00
C GLY A 220 -8.25 20.90 22.12
N VAL A 221 -7.03 20.70 22.63
CA VAL A 221 -5.95 19.98 21.92
C VAL A 221 -6.34 18.53 21.67
N SER A 222 -6.92 17.87 22.68
CA SER A 222 -7.37 16.48 22.54
C SER A 222 -8.52 16.36 21.54
N ALA A 223 -9.44 17.33 21.50
CA ALA A 223 -10.55 17.38 20.56
C ALA A 223 -10.10 17.63 19.11
N SER A 224 -8.99 18.36 18.90
CA SER A 224 -8.36 18.51 17.58
C SER A 224 -7.50 17.30 17.17
N GLY A 225 -7.47 16.24 17.99
CA GLY A 225 -6.72 15.03 17.72
C GLY A 225 -5.25 15.07 18.15
N GLY A 226 -4.82 16.14 18.81
CA GLY A 226 -3.46 16.33 19.30
C GLY A 226 -3.22 15.66 20.66
N THR A 227 -1.95 15.53 21.02
CA THR A 227 -1.51 15.13 22.36
C THR A 227 -0.99 16.36 23.10
N PRO A 228 -1.63 16.77 24.21
CA PRO A 228 -1.18 17.90 25.00
C PRO A 228 -0.06 17.48 25.96
N LEU A 229 1.05 18.22 25.96
CA LEU A 229 2.07 18.14 27.00
C LEU A 229 2.10 19.45 27.80
N ALA A 230 1.97 19.37 29.12
CA ALA A 230 2.04 20.56 29.96
C ALA A 230 3.49 20.96 30.20
N VAL A 231 3.72 22.26 30.37
CA VAL A 231 5.00 22.82 30.81
C VAL A 231 4.76 23.59 32.09
N GLY A 232 5.53 23.28 33.13
CA GLY A 232 5.48 23.94 34.42
C GLY A 232 6.85 24.44 34.85
N GLU A 233 6.83 25.45 35.72
CA GLU A 233 8.03 25.99 36.32
C GLU A 233 7.87 26.19 37.83
N VAL A 234 8.95 26.07 38.57
CA VAL A 234 9.09 26.63 39.91
C VAL A 234 10.20 27.66 39.85
N ARG A 235 9.88 28.92 40.15
CA ARG A 235 10.85 30.01 40.17
C ARG A 235 10.76 30.75 41.49
N ASP A 236 11.89 30.93 42.18
CA ASP A 236 11.96 31.58 43.49
C ASP A 236 10.94 31.01 44.51
N GLY A 237 10.71 29.68 44.45
CA GLY A 237 9.75 28.97 45.28
C GLY A 237 8.28 29.11 44.87
N ALA A 238 7.97 29.75 43.74
CA ALA A 238 6.62 29.88 43.20
C ALA A 238 6.37 28.88 42.05
N PRO A 239 5.68 27.76 42.29
CA PRO A 239 5.29 26.80 41.26
C PRO A 239 4.10 27.30 40.42
N THR A 240 4.24 27.30 39.11
CA THR A 240 3.19 27.68 38.15
C THR A 240 3.20 26.79 36.91
N VAL A 241 2.04 26.67 36.26
CA VAL A 241 1.93 26.07 34.93
C VAL A 241 2.06 27.18 33.91
N LEU A 242 2.88 26.98 32.88
CA LEU A 242 3.13 27.98 31.84
C LEU A 242 2.19 27.84 30.65
N GLY A 243 1.85 26.60 30.29
CA GLY A 243 1.03 26.32 29.11
C GLY A 243 1.12 24.88 28.64
N VAL A 244 0.64 24.67 27.43
CA VAL A 244 0.57 23.36 26.78
C VAL A 244 1.32 23.40 25.46
N VAL A 245 2.12 22.37 25.20
CA VAL A 245 2.66 22.05 23.89
C VAL A 245 1.67 21.13 23.19
N HIS A 246 1.18 21.56 22.04
CA HIS A 246 0.33 20.76 21.17
C HIS A 246 1.20 19.90 20.26
N LEU A 247 1.26 18.60 20.55
CA LEU A 247 1.85 17.63 19.64
C LEU A 247 0.79 17.10 18.68
N LYS A 248 1.10 17.04 17.38
CA LYS A 248 0.25 16.40 16.38
C LYS A 248 1.01 15.35 15.59
N ASP A 249 0.32 14.33 15.12
CA ASP A 249 0.89 13.38 14.17
C ASP A 249 0.84 14.00 12.77
N VAL A 250 2.00 14.24 12.16
CA VAL A 250 2.09 15.02 10.92
C VAL A 250 1.88 14.11 9.72
N VAL A 251 0.87 14.42 8.90
CA VAL A 251 0.61 13.74 7.62
C VAL A 251 1.78 13.98 6.66
N LYS A 252 2.23 12.93 5.97
CA LYS A 252 3.30 13.06 4.97
C LYS A 252 2.90 14.02 3.84
N HIS A 253 3.88 14.72 3.27
CA HIS A 253 3.62 15.66 2.18
C HIS A 253 3.02 14.94 0.95
N GLY A 254 2.01 15.55 0.33
CA GLY A 254 1.40 15.05 -0.91
C GLY A 254 0.41 13.89 -0.75
N MET A 255 0.14 13.41 0.47
CA MET A 255 -0.78 12.27 0.68
C MET A 255 -2.19 12.49 0.12
N ARG A 256 -2.72 13.71 0.21
CA ARG A 256 -4.04 14.05 -0.34
C ARG A 256 -4.11 13.86 -1.85
N GLU A 257 -3.14 14.39 -2.58
CA GLU A 257 -3.05 14.28 -4.04
C GLU A 257 -2.96 12.81 -4.48
N ARG A 258 -2.25 12.00 -3.68
CA ARG A 258 -2.04 10.57 -3.87
C ARG A 258 -3.32 9.77 -3.64
N PHE A 259 -4.08 10.07 -2.59
CA PHE A 259 -5.39 9.45 -2.36
C PHE A 259 -6.45 9.91 -3.38
N ASP A 260 -6.37 11.14 -3.87
CA ASP A 260 -7.20 11.59 -4.98
C ASP A 260 -6.89 10.86 -6.29
N GLU A 261 -5.63 10.47 -6.52
CA GLU A 261 -5.24 9.60 -7.64
C GLU A 261 -5.80 8.18 -7.49
N MET A 262 -5.68 7.58 -6.31
CA MET A 262 -6.29 6.29 -5.99
C MET A 262 -7.80 6.29 -6.22
N ARG A 263 -8.49 7.33 -5.76
CA ARG A 263 -9.93 7.54 -5.96
C ARG A 263 -10.29 7.63 -7.45
N ARG A 264 -9.50 8.36 -8.25
CA ARG A 264 -9.65 8.42 -9.72
C ARG A 264 -9.45 7.05 -10.39
N MET A 265 -8.61 6.19 -9.81
CA MET A 265 -8.41 4.81 -10.25
C MET A 265 -9.51 3.83 -9.80
N GLY A 266 -10.50 4.31 -9.02
CA GLY A 266 -11.60 3.51 -8.48
C GLY A 266 -11.24 2.72 -7.22
N ILE A 267 -10.17 3.10 -6.52
CA ILE A 267 -9.69 2.42 -5.31
C ILE A 267 -10.13 3.23 -4.09
N ARG A 268 -10.84 2.56 -3.17
CA ARG A 268 -11.25 3.14 -1.89
C ARG A 268 -10.12 3.01 -0.87
N THR A 269 -9.78 4.08 -0.17
CA THR A 269 -8.72 4.08 0.85
C THR A 269 -9.30 4.17 2.26
N VAL A 270 -8.95 3.21 3.12
CA VAL A 270 -9.40 3.17 4.51
C VAL A 270 -8.18 3.25 5.43
N MET A 271 -8.14 4.28 6.28
CA MET A 271 -7.13 4.41 7.32
C MET A 271 -7.51 3.54 8.52
N ILE A 272 -6.53 2.85 9.09
CA ILE A 272 -6.71 2.06 10.31
C ILE A 272 -5.79 2.65 11.38
N THR A 273 -6.34 2.93 12.56
CA THR A 273 -5.57 3.49 13.67
C THR A 273 -6.08 3.00 15.02
N GLY A 274 -5.18 2.93 16.00
CA GLY A 274 -5.52 2.73 17.41
C GLY A 274 -5.89 4.02 18.15
N ASP A 275 -5.81 5.17 17.48
CA ASP A 275 -6.23 6.45 18.07
C ASP A 275 -7.76 6.52 18.21
N ASN A 276 -8.22 7.41 19.09
CA ASN A 276 -9.64 7.67 19.28
C ASN A 276 -10.31 8.21 18.00
N PRO A 277 -11.66 8.16 17.89
CA PRO A 277 -12.37 8.58 16.69
C PRO A 277 -12.17 10.06 16.29
N LEU A 278 -11.94 10.96 17.25
CA LEU A 278 -11.74 12.39 16.95
C LEU A 278 -10.38 12.63 16.29
N THR A 279 -9.31 12.04 16.83
CA THR A 279 -7.97 12.07 16.24
C THR A 279 -7.95 11.41 14.88
N ALA A 280 -8.57 10.21 14.76
CA ALA A 280 -8.64 9.50 13.51
C ALA A 280 -9.34 10.34 12.43
N LYS A 281 -10.46 10.98 12.76
CA LYS A 281 -11.18 11.84 11.83
C LYS A 281 -10.36 13.05 11.38
N ALA A 282 -9.68 13.74 12.31
CA ALA A 282 -8.86 14.90 11.98
C ALA A 282 -7.74 14.54 10.98
N ILE A 283 -7.06 13.43 11.21
CA ILE A 283 -6.00 12.93 10.31
C ILE A 283 -6.60 12.46 8.98
N ALA A 284 -7.77 11.81 9.01
CA ALA A 284 -8.46 11.36 7.81
C ALA A 284 -8.82 12.53 6.89
N ASP A 285 -9.38 13.60 7.45
CA ASP A 285 -9.77 14.82 6.75
C ASP A 285 -8.54 15.57 6.22
N GLU A 286 -7.44 15.63 6.99
CA GLU A 286 -6.17 16.23 6.55
C GLU A 286 -5.57 15.44 5.38
N ALA A 287 -5.44 14.12 5.54
CA ALA A 287 -4.84 13.23 4.56
C ALA A 287 -5.71 13.03 3.31
N GLY A 288 -7.05 13.13 3.41
CA GLY A 288 -7.97 12.93 2.28
C GLY A 288 -8.33 11.47 1.99
N VAL A 289 -8.32 10.61 3.01
CA VAL A 289 -8.77 9.20 2.87
C VAL A 289 -10.29 9.10 2.75
N ASP A 290 -10.81 8.01 2.18
CA ASP A 290 -12.26 7.79 2.04
C ASP A 290 -12.96 7.50 3.36
N ASP A 291 -12.31 6.72 4.22
CA ASP A 291 -12.89 6.21 5.44
C ASP A 291 -11.81 5.91 6.48
N PHE A 292 -12.21 5.68 7.72
CA PHE A 292 -11.29 5.30 8.79
C PHE A 292 -11.91 4.32 9.79
N LEU A 293 -11.06 3.47 10.36
CA LEU A 293 -11.36 2.61 11.50
C LEU A 293 -10.50 3.08 12.68
N ALA A 294 -11.15 3.67 13.68
CA ALA A 294 -10.52 4.13 14.92
C ALA A 294 -10.55 3.05 16.01
N GLU A 295 -9.69 3.19 17.01
CA GLU A 295 -9.55 2.25 18.14
C GLU A 295 -9.44 0.77 17.72
N ALA A 296 -8.83 0.53 16.54
CA ALA A 296 -8.82 -0.77 15.91
C ALA A 296 -7.90 -1.76 16.63
N THR A 297 -8.45 -2.91 17.02
CA THR A 297 -7.65 -4.06 17.47
C THR A 297 -7.11 -4.85 16.26
N PRO A 298 -6.07 -5.69 16.42
CA PRO A 298 -5.61 -6.59 15.36
C PRO A 298 -6.75 -7.47 14.79
N GLU A 299 -7.67 -7.90 15.64
CA GLU A 299 -8.86 -8.67 15.28
C GLU A 299 -9.81 -7.85 14.38
N ASP A 300 -10.00 -6.58 14.70
CA ASP A 300 -10.84 -5.67 13.89
C ASP A 300 -10.22 -5.45 12.50
N LYS A 301 -8.89 -5.31 12.40
CA LYS A 301 -8.20 -5.21 11.10
C LYS A 301 -8.51 -6.43 10.23
N MET A 302 -8.38 -7.63 10.81
CA MET A 302 -8.69 -8.87 10.11
C MET A 302 -10.16 -9.01 9.74
N ALA A 303 -11.07 -8.59 10.64
CA ALA A 303 -12.50 -8.62 10.38
C ALA A 303 -12.87 -7.70 9.21
N LEU A 304 -12.27 -6.51 9.13
CA LEU A 304 -12.46 -5.58 8.03
C LEU A 304 -11.99 -6.16 6.69
N ILE A 305 -10.79 -6.78 6.66
CA ILE A 305 -10.27 -7.45 5.45
C ILE A 305 -11.26 -8.51 4.97
N LYS A 306 -11.71 -9.39 5.89
CA LYS A 306 -12.64 -10.47 5.56
C LYS A 306 -14.00 -9.95 5.10
N ALA A 307 -14.48 -8.86 5.69
CA ALA A 307 -15.75 -8.24 5.30
C ALA A 307 -15.69 -7.66 3.88
N GLU A 308 -14.61 -6.95 3.54
CA GLU A 308 -14.40 -6.42 2.19
C GLU A 308 -14.24 -7.57 1.16
N GLN A 309 -13.46 -8.61 1.50
CA GLN A 309 -13.29 -9.81 0.67
C GLN A 309 -14.61 -10.58 0.46
N ALA A 310 -15.44 -10.72 1.50
CA ALA A 310 -16.76 -11.34 1.40
C ALA A 310 -17.71 -10.51 0.51
N GLY A 311 -17.49 -9.19 0.43
CA GLY A 311 -18.14 -8.29 -0.52
C GLY A 311 -17.64 -8.43 -1.97
N GLY A 312 -16.71 -9.34 -2.25
CA GLY A 312 -16.13 -9.56 -3.58
C GLY A 312 -15.07 -8.53 -3.98
N ARG A 313 -14.56 -7.75 -3.04
CA ARG A 313 -13.49 -6.76 -3.27
C ARG A 313 -12.13 -7.36 -2.97
N LEU A 314 -11.15 -7.06 -3.81
CA LEU A 314 -9.75 -7.39 -3.52
C LEU A 314 -9.14 -6.32 -2.61
N VAL A 315 -8.49 -6.78 -1.54
CA VAL A 315 -7.98 -5.92 -0.49
C VAL A 315 -6.46 -5.89 -0.54
N ALA A 316 -5.91 -4.68 -0.66
CA ALA A 316 -4.50 -4.43 -0.38
C ALA A 316 -4.34 -3.90 1.04
N MET A 317 -3.27 -4.30 1.72
CA MET A 317 -2.90 -3.77 3.02
C MET A 317 -1.41 -3.41 3.04
N THR A 318 -1.10 -2.29 3.70
CA THR A 318 0.28 -1.96 4.07
C THR A 318 0.45 -1.91 5.59
N GLY A 319 1.61 -2.36 6.06
CA GLY A 319 1.96 -2.37 7.48
C GLY A 319 3.44 -2.64 7.72
N ASP A 320 3.91 -2.30 8.92
CA ASP A 320 5.32 -2.41 9.35
C ASP A 320 5.49 -3.20 10.67
N GLY A 321 4.44 -3.34 11.48
CA GLY A 321 4.48 -3.96 12.79
C GLY A 321 4.35 -5.48 12.80
N THR A 322 4.81 -6.11 13.90
CA THR A 322 4.50 -7.53 14.20
C THR A 322 2.99 -7.78 14.28
N ASN A 323 2.24 -6.77 14.71
CA ASN A 323 0.79 -6.85 14.88
C ASN A 323 0.04 -6.87 13.54
N ASP A 324 0.68 -6.42 12.46
CA ASP A 324 0.07 -6.39 11.13
C ASP A 324 0.35 -7.66 10.33
N ALA A 325 1.31 -8.50 10.76
CA ALA A 325 1.67 -9.72 10.04
C ALA A 325 0.46 -10.64 9.74
N PRO A 326 -0.48 -10.91 10.68
CA PRO A 326 -1.67 -11.71 10.38
C PRO A 326 -2.58 -11.06 9.33
N ALA A 327 -2.70 -9.74 9.37
CA ALA A 327 -3.55 -8.97 8.46
C ALA A 327 -2.91 -8.87 7.05
N LEU A 328 -1.59 -8.67 6.97
CA LEU A 328 -0.82 -8.72 5.73
C LEU A 328 -0.93 -10.08 5.04
N ALA A 329 -0.88 -11.18 5.79
CA ALA A 329 -1.04 -12.54 5.25
C ALA A 329 -2.48 -12.84 4.78
N GLN A 330 -3.49 -12.19 5.39
CA GLN A 330 -4.90 -12.37 5.02
C GLN A 330 -5.30 -11.51 3.81
N ALA A 331 -4.62 -10.38 3.58
CA ALA A 331 -4.86 -9.51 2.44
C ALA A 331 -4.52 -10.19 1.10
N ASP A 332 -5.20 -9.81 0.03
CA ASP A 332 -4.88 -10.31 -1.31
C ASP A 332 -3.52 -9.78 -1.78
N VAL A 333 -3.20 -8.54 -1.38
CA VAL A 333 -1.91 -7.89 -1.59
C VAL A 333 -1.43 -7.31 -0.26
N GLY A 334 -0.49 -8.00 0.39
CA GLY A 334 0.13 -7.56 1.63
C GLY A 334 1.50 -6.93 1.34
N VAL A 335 1.62 -5.62 1.54
CA VAL A 335 2.85 -4.85 1.31
C VAL A 335 3.51 -4.51 2.64
N ALA A 336 4.60 -5.22 2.95
CA ALA A 336 5.41 -4.96 4.12
C ALA A 336 6.43 -3.85 3.87
N MET A 337 6.65 -2.99 4.85
CA MET A 337 7.68 -1.94 4.80
C MET A 337 9.07 -2.54 5.07
N ASN A 338 10.13 -2.03 4.44
CA ASN A 338 11.50 -2.49 4.69
C ASN A 338 12.03 -2.11 6.08
N THR A 339 11.52 -1.04 6.68
CA THR A 339 11.75 -0.75 8.11
C THR A 339 10.97 -1.67 9.04
N GLY A 340 10.01 -2.43 8.52
CA GLY A 340 9.15 -3.33 9.28
C GLY A 340 9.85 -4.57 9.80
N THR A 341 9.18 -5.26 10.71
CA THR A 341 9.71 -6.47 11.37
C THR A 341 9.90 -7.64 10.39
N SER A 342 10.79 -8.58 10.69
CA SER A 342 10.98 -9.77 9.85
C SER A 342 9.68 -10.57 9.68
N ALA A 343 8.86 -10.64 10.74
CA ALA A 343 7.54 -11.26 10.70
C ALA A 343 6.60 -10.58 9.68
N ALA A 344 6.58 -9.25 9.61
CA ALA A 344 5.78 -8.53 8.63
C ALA A 344 6.28 -8.79 7.19
N LYS A 345 7.59 -8.80 6.97
CA LYS A 345 8.20 -9.07 5.65
C LYS A 345 7.94 -10.49 5.14
N GLU A 346 7.92 -11.47 6.04
CA GLU A 346 7.60 -12.87 5.69
C GLU A 346 6.11 -13.09 5.47
N ALA A 347 5.25 -12.35 6.17
CA ALA A 347 3.81 -12.44 6.02
C ALA A 347 3.27 -11.73 4.77
N GLY A 348 3.90 -10.61 4.39
CA GLY A 348 3.57 -9.87 3.17
C GLY A 348 3.98 -10.62 1.90
N ASN A 349 3.19 -10.49 0.85
CA ASN A 349 3.53 -11.02 -0.48
C ASN A 349 4.31 -10.01 -1.35
N MET A 350 4.48 -8.79 -0.84
CA MET A 350 5.41 -7.78 -1.37
C MET A 350 6.15 -7.08 -0.23
N VAL A 351 7.35 -6.57 -0.53
CA VAL A 351 8.15 -5.74 0.37
C VAL A 351 8.54 -4.45 -0.34
N ASP A 352 8.17 -3.30 0.22
CA ASP A 352 8.64 -2.00 -0.25
C ASP A 352 9.99 -1.64 0.39
N LEU A 353 11.04 -1.59 -0.43
CA LEU A 353 12.41 -1.33 -0.01
C LEU A 353 12.64 0.12 0.46
N ASP A 354 11.83 1.07 -0.01
CA ASP A 354 11.97 2.50 0.34
C ASP A 354 11.11 2.88 1.56
N SER A 355 10.21 2.00 2.00
CA SER A 355 9.27 2.26 3.09
C SER A 355 8.43 3.54 2.86
N ASP A 356 7.98 3.70 1.62
CA ASP A 356 7.15 4.79 1.13
C ASP A 356 5.77 4.25 0.70
N PRO A 357 4.72 4.47 1.50
CA PRO A 357 3.39 3.95 1.19
C PRO A 357 2.77 4.58 -0.06
N THR A 358 3.32 5.68 -0.58
CA THR A 358 2.88 6.21 -1.88
C THR A 358 3.21 5.29 -3.05
N LYS A 359 4.14 4.34 -2.88
CA LYS A 359 4.45 3.32 -3.90
C LYS A 359 3.32 2.35 -4.19
N LEU A 360 2.33 2.24 -3.32
CA LEU A 360 1.14 1.46 -3.63
C LEU A 360 0.47 1.90 -4.93
N ILE A 361 0.56 3.19 -5.29
CA ILE A 361 0.10 3.68 -6.59
C ILE A 361 0.88 3.04 -7.72
N GLU A 362 2.21 3.01 -7.63
CA GLU A 362 3.07 2.42 -8.65
C GLU A 362 2.83 0.91 -8.76
N ILE A 363 2.65 0.23 -7.62
CA ILE A 363 2.37 -1.21 -7.56
C ILE A 363 1.05 -1.52 -8.31
N VAL A 364 -0.01 -0.79 -8.00
CA VAL A 364 -1.31 -0.94 -8.64
C VAL A 364 -1.25 -0.57 -10.13
N GLU A 365 -0.55 0.50 -10.50
CA GLU A 365 -0.43 0.93 -11.89
C GLU A 365 0.25 -0.14 -12.75
N ILE A 366 1.38 -0.69 -12.26
CA ILE A 366 2.08 -1.80 -12.91
C ILE A 366 1.17 -3.02 -13.02
N GLY A 367 0.45 -3.37 -11.95
CA GLY A 367 -0.53 -4.45 -11.94
C GLY A 367 -1.61 -4.26 -13.03
N LYS A 368 -2.21 -3.06 -13.12
CA LYS A 368 -3.22 -2.74 -14.14
C LYS A 368 -2.68 -2.84 -15.55
N GLN A 369 -1.46 -2.35 -15.82
CA GLN A 369 -0.84 -2.46 -17.14
C GLN A 369 -0.62 -3.92 -17.56
N LEU A 370 -0.26 -4.80 -16.63
CA LEU A 370 -0.12 -6.23 -16.92
C LEU A 370 -1.46 -6.87 -17.29
N LEU A 371 -2.53 -6.55 -16.54
CA LEU A 371 -3.88 -7.05 -16.82
C LEU A 371 -4.37 -6.59 -18.21
N ILE A 372 -4.16 -5.32 -18.56
CA ILE A 372 -4.50 -4.77 -19.88
C ILE A 372 -3.72 -5.49 -20.98
N THR A 373 -2.41 -5.66 -20.82
CA THR A 373 -1.55 -6.34 -21.80
C THR A 373 -1.99 -7.79 -22.01
N ARG A 374 -2.33 -8.49 -20.93
CA ARG A 374 -2.84 -9.87 -20.97
C ARG A 374 -4.17 -9.97 -21.71
N GLY A 375 -5.11 -9.07 -21.40
CA GLY A 375 -6.40 -8.98 -22.09
C GLY A 375 -6.24 -8.72 -23.58
N ALA A 376 -5.40 -7.74 -23.95
CA ALA A 376 -5.09 -7.42 -25.34
C ALA A 376 -4.51 -8.61 -26.10
N LEU A 377 -3.51 -9.31 -25.53
CA LEU A 377 -2.91 -10.49 -26.18
C LEU A 377 -3.88 -11.65 -26.36
N THR A 378 -4.80 -11.84 -25.40
CA THR A 378 -5.81 -12.90 -25.49
C THR A 378 -6.79 -12.58 -26.63
N THR A 379 -7.30 -11.36 -26.70
CA THR A 379 -8.18 -10.94 -27.80
C THR A 379 -7.48 -10.99 -29.16
N PHE A 380 -6.22 -10.57 -29.23
CA PHE A 380 -5.40 -10.64 -30.44
C PHE A 380 -5.20 -12.08 -30.92
N SER A 381 -4.84 -13.00 -30.01
CA SER A 381 -4.62 -14.40 -30.37
C SER A 381 -5.90 -15.06 -30.88
N ILE A 382 -7.04 -14.80 -30.24
CA ILE A 382 -8.34 -15.35 -30.68
C ILE A 382 -8.72 -14.77 -32.06
N ALA A 383 -8.51 -13.48 -32.29
CA ALA A 383 -8.77 -12.87 -33.59
C ALA A 383 -7.89 -13.46 -34.70
N ASN A 384 -6.64 -13.77 -34.39
CA ASN A 384 -5.72 -14.42 -35.33
C ASN A 384 -6.20 -15.83 -35.73
N ASP A 385 -6.80 -16.59 -34.80
CA ASP A 385 -7.33 -17.93 -35.11
C ASP A 385 -8.44 -17.89 -36.16
N ILE A 386 -9.28 -16.84 -36.16
CA ILE A 386 -10.30 -16.63 -37.20
C ILE A 386 -9.64 -16.52 -38.58
N ALA A 387 -8.57 -15.73 -38.71
CA ALA A 387 -7.84 -15.59 -39.97
C ALA A 387 -7.17 -16.90 -40.39
N LYS A 388 -6.60 -17.67 -39.44
CA LYS A 388 -6.00 -18.98 -39.72
C LYS A 388 -7.00 -19.97 -40.31
N TYR A 389 -8.26 -19.96 -39.86
CA TYR A 389 -9.29 -20.83 -40.45
C TYR A 389 -9.50 -20.56 -41.94
N PHE A 390 -9.55 -19.29 -42.35
CA PHE A 390 -9.69 -18.92 -43.76
C PHE A 390 -8.42 -19.19 -44.59
N ALA A 391 -7.24 -19.29 -43.97
CA ALA A 391 -6.02 -19.70 -44.67
C ALA A 391 -5.98 -21.22 -44.87
N ILE A 392 -6.26 -21.98 -43.81
CA ILE A 392 -5.91 -23.40 -43.76
C ILE A 392 -7.04 -24.27 -44.34
N ILE A 393 -8.31 -23.99 -44.03
CA ILE A 393 -9.43 -24.85 -44.50
C ILE A 393 -9.51 -24.92 -46.02
N PRO A 394 -9.45 -23.80 -46.78
CA PRO A 394 -9.48 -23.87 -48.24
C PRO A 394 -8.24 -24.57 -48.81
N ALA A 395 -7.06 -24.23 -48.31
CA ALA A 395 -5.81 -24.84 -48.77
C ALA A 395 -5.78 -26.37 -48.64
N LEU A 396 -6.43 -26.92 -47.60
CA LEU A 396 -6.47 -28.36 -47.37
C LEU A 396 -7.54 -29.10 -48.19
N PHE A 397 -8.68 -28.46 -48.45
CA PHE A 397 -9.87 -29.17 -48.91
C PHE A 397 -10.44 -28.70 -50.25
N VAL A 398 -9.93 -27.62 -50.87
CA VAL A 398 -10.42 -27.13 -52.18
C VAL A 398 -10.35 -28.20 -53.28
N GLY A 399 -9.32 -29.05 -53.28
CA GLY A 399 -9.19 -30.15 -54.25
C GLY A 399 -10.27 -31.23 -54.12
N VAL A 400 -10.90 -31.36 -52.94
CA VAL A 400 -11.94 -32.35 -52.63
C VAL A 400 -13.33 -31.72 -52.66
N PHE A 401 -13.45 -30.48 -52.16
CA PHE A 401 -14.66 -29.69 -52.11
C PHE A 401 -14.39 -28.33 -52.77
N PRO A 402 -14.55 -28.24 -54.11
CA PRO A 402 -14.28 -27.00 -54.84
C PRO A 402 -15.09 -25.79 -54.34
N GLY A 403 -16.27 -26.02 -53.73
CA GLY A 403 -17.07 -24.96 -53.12
C GLY A 403 -16.41 -24.25 -51.94
N LEU A 404 -15.37 -24.83 -51.33
CA LEU A 404 -14.59 -24.18 -50.26
C LEU A 404 -13.65 -23.10 -50.78
N ASP A 405 -13.46 -22.97 -52.10
CA ASP A 405 -12.68 -21.87 -52.68
C ASP A 405 -13.32 -20.50 -52.39
N LEU A 406 -14.64 -20.47 -52.18
CA LEU A 406 -15.37 -19.29 -51.70
C LEU A 406 -14.89 -18.80 -50.32
N LEU A 407 -14.29 -19.70 -49.52
CA LEU A 407 -13.71 -19.37 -48.22
C LEU A 407 -12.23 -18.94 -48.32
N ASN A 408 -11.58 -19.04 -49.49
CA ASN A 408 -10.23 -18.54 -49.74
C ASN A 408 -10.24 -17.01 -49.94
N VAL A 409 -10.65 -16.28 -48.91
CA VAL A 409 -10.75 -14.80 -48.94
C VAL A 409 -9.41 -14.15 -49.26
N MET A 410 -8.31 -14.77 -48.82
CA MET A 410 -6.94 -14.27 -49.02
C MET A 410 -6.35 -14.61 -50.39
N ARG A 411 -7.01 -15.46 -51.18
CA ARG A 411 -6.54 -15.90 -52.51
C ARG A 411 -5.13 -16.49 -52.46
N LEU A 412 -4.88 -17.31 -51.44
CA LEU A 412 -3.62 -18.05 -51.24
C LEU A 412 -3.48 -19.23 -52.18
#